data_AF-A0A935XVK6-F1
#
_entry.id   AF-A0A935XVK6-F1
#
_cell.length_a   1.000
_cell.length_b   1.000
_cell.length_c   1.000
_cell.angle_alpha   90.00
_cell.angle_beta   90.00
_cell.angle_gamma   90.00
#
_symmetry.space_group_name_H-M   'P 1'
#
loop_
_entity.id
_entity.type
_entity.pdbx_description
1 polymer ?
#
loop_
_entity_poly.entity_id
_entity_poly.type
_entity_poly.pdbx_seq_one_letter_code
_entity_poly.pdbx_strand_id
1 'polypeptide(L)'
;MTPYQLTEDELRQEQRKVRRGSGAAAAVCAVVYGLAYPLVFGGSTLAIVYKLYAGMSYWPVVPAISLAGVLAVAVLERGRPFRAAWLTDHGDTNTDIAHTVVNLAVIQLTAVWIARLGDFVPPQWRLFPVQWPLWSQLLLVAAVFDLGLYAVHRLSHAVSWLWRLHAPHHSAERLYWLNGERRHPLHAALMVEKYDLLS
;
A
#
# COMPACT_ATOMS: atom_id res chain seq x y z
N MET A 1 24.89 3.07 -8.01
CA MET A 1 23.67 3.63 -8.61
C MET A 1 23.78 5.13 -8.49
N THR A 2 23.79 5.84 -9.61
CA THR A 2 23.79 7.31 -9.62
C THR A 2 22.36 7.75 -9.34
N PRO A 3 22.09 8.57 -8.30
CA PRO A 3 20.74 9.02 -8.02
C PRO A 3 20.13 9.67 -9.27
N TYR A 4 18.88 9.35 -9.59
CA TYR A 4 18.15 10.04 -10.65
C TYR A 4 18.02 11.54 -10.30
N GLN A 5 18.93 12.34 -10.84
CA GLN A 5 18.89 13.79 -10.76
C GLN A 5 18.33 14.32 -12.08
N LEU A 6 17.29 15.15 -11.98
CA LEU A 6 16.74 15.83 -13.15
C LEU A 6 17.83 16.71 -13.76
N THR A 7 17.99 16.60 -15.07
CA THR A 7 18.78 17.56 -15.83
C THR A 7 18.11 18.93 -15.80
N GLU A 8 18.90 19.99 -15.95
CA GLU A 8 18.38 21.37 -16.06
C GLU A 8 17.30 21.53 -17.14
N ASP A 9 17.39 20.74 -18.21
CA ASP A 9 16.42 20.76 -19.31
C ASP A 9 15.10 20.07 -18.94
N GLU A 10 15.14 18.96 -18.19
CA GLU A 10 13.94 18.31 -17.65
C GLU A 10 13.23 19.22 -16.63
N LEU A 11 13.97 19.92 -15.77
CA LEU A 11 13.43 20.90 -14.83
C LEU A 11 12.70 22.03 -15.57
N ARG A 12 13.31 22.56 -16.64
CA ARG A 12 12.72 23.62 -17.47
C ARG A 12 11.50 23.13 -18.25
N GLN A 13 11.48 21.87 -18.70
CA GLN A 13 10.30 21.27 -19.33
C GLN A 13 9.13 21.11 -18.34
N GLU A 14 9.39 20.62 -17.13
CA GLU A 14 8.36 20.49 -16.09
C GLU A 14 7.79 21.87 -15.70
N GLN A 15 8.66 22.87 -15.48
CA GLN A 15 8.22 24.25 -15.20
C GLN A 15 7.37 24.86 -16.33
N ARG A 16 7.72 24.58 -17.60
CA ARG A 16 6.92 25.02 -18.76
C ARG A 16 5.58 24.29 -18.86
N LYS A 17 5.51 23.02 -18.45
CA LYS A 17 4.29 22.20 -18.45
C LYS A 17 3.30 22.69 -17.39
N VAL A 18 3.78 23.00 -16.19
CA VAL A 18 2.99 23.64 -15.12
C VAL A 18 2.47 25.01 -15.59
N ARG A 19 3.32 25.82 -16.22
CA ARG A 19 2.96 27.17 -16.69
C ARG A 19 1.99 27.18 -17.89
N ARG A 20 1.98 26.13 -18.72
CA ARG A 20 1.01 25.94 -19.82
C ARG A 20 -0.30 25.29 -19.38
N GLY A 21 -0.31 24.62 -18.23
CA GLY A 21 -1.48 23.96 -17.64
C GLY A 21 -2.38 24.87 -16.80
N SER A 22 -2.37 26.18 -16.98
CA SER A 22 -3.17 27.13 -16.17
C SER A 22 -4.52 27.49 -16.81
N GLY A 23 -5.27 26.48 -17.27
CA GLY A 23 -6.57 26.67 -17.92
C GLY A 23 -7.64 25.66 -17.46
N ALA A 24 -8.90 25.87 -17.86
CA ALA A 24 -10.05 25.04 -17.44
C ALA A 24 -9.85 23.53 -17.70
N ALA A 25 -9.22 23.14 -18.81
CA ALA A 25 -8.91 21.75 -19.11
C ALA A 25 -7.94 21.11 -18.09
N ALA A 26 -6.99 21.89 -17.57
CA ALA A 26 -6.06 21.42 -16.57
C ALA A 26 -6.69 21.38 -15.17
N ALA A 27 -7.61 22.29 -14.86
CA ALA A 27 -8.42 22.21 -13.65
C ALA A 27 -9.32 20.96 -13.65
N VAL A 28 -9.98 20.66 -14.77
CA VAL A 28 -10.76 19.43 -14.95
C VAL A 28 -9.87 18.19 -14.80
N CYS A 29 -8.68 18.19 -15.39
CA CYS A 29 -7.74 17.07 -15.21
C CYS A 29 -7.28 16.93 -13.75
N ALA A 30 -6.96 18.04 -13.08
CA ALA A 30 -6.55 18.01 -11.68
C ALA A 30 -7.66 17.45 -10.78
N VAL A 31 -8.93 17.79 -11.05
CA VAL A 31 -10.08 17.22 -10.35
C VAL A 31 -10.26 15.74 -10.67
N VAL A 32 -10.22 15.35 -11.95
CA VAL A 32 -10.39 13.95 -12.37
C VAL A 32 -9.33 13.05 -11.76
N TYR A 33 -8.05 13.44 -11.84
CA TYR A 33 -6.95 12.63 -11.31
C TYR A 33 -6.79 12.76 -9.79
N GLY A 34 -7.16 13.91 -9.20
CA GLY A 34 -7.20 14.10 -7.76
C GLY A 34 -8.30 13.25 -7.09
N LEU A 35 -9.43 13.04 -7.77
CA LEU A 35 -10.50 12.16 -7.30
C LEU A 35 -10.28 10.69 -7.69
N ALA A 36 -9.49 10.40 -8.72
CA ALA A 36 -9.30 9.03 -9.20
C ALA A 36 -8.75 8.08 -8.10
N TYR A 37 -7.76 8.51 -7.32
CA TYR A 37 -7.20 7.69 -6.24
C TYR A 37 -8.23 7.42 -5.12
N PRO A 38 -8.91 8.44 -4.54
CA PRO A 38 -10.00 8.22 -3.60
C PRO A 38 -11.15 7.36 -4.16
N LEU A 39 -11.48 7.50 -5.44
CA LEU A 39 -12.55 6.72 -6.07
C LEU A 39 -12.15 5.26 -6.28
N VAL A 40 -10.92 4.98 -6.73
CA VAL A 40 -10.43 3.62 -6.88
C VAL A 40 -10.32 2.95 -5.51
N PHE A 41 -9.72 3.62 -4.53
CA PHE A 41 -9.55 3.07 -3.18
C PHE A 41 -10.89 2.92 -2.45
N GLY A 42 -11.70 3.98 -2.41
CA GLY A 42 -13.00 4.00 -1.75
C GLY A 42 -14.00 3.07 -2.45
N GLY A 43 -14.02 3.06 -3.78
CA GLY A 43 -14.85 2.15 -4.56
C GLY A 43 -14.47 0.68 -4.35
N SER A 44 -13.17 0.36 -4.35
CA SER A 44 -12.69 -1.01 -4.05
C SER A 44 -13.06 -1.42 -2.62
N THR A 45 -12.89 -0.53 -1.65
CA THR A 45 -13.24 -0.77 -0.25
C THR A 45 -14.74 -1.01 -0.09
N LEU A 46 -15.59 -0.15 -0.66
CA LEU A 46 -17.05 -0.30 -0.61
C LEU A 46 -17.49 -1.60 -1.31
N ALA A 47 -16.88 -1.95 -2.44
CA ALA A 47 -17.15 -3.20 -3.13
C ALA A 47 -16.79 -4.41 -2.26
N ILE A 48 -15.62 -4.40 -1.62
CA ILE A 48 -15.21 -5.44 -0.67
C ILE A 48 -16.23 -5.56 0.47
N VAL A 49 -16.55 -4.47 1.15
CA VAL A 49 -17.50 -4.48 2.28
C VAL A 49 -18.86 -5.01 1.85
N TYR A 50 -19.40 -4.52 0.71
CA TYR A 50 -20.68 -4.97 0.17
C TYR A 50 -20.68 -6.47 -0.14
N LYS A 51 -19.62 -6.98 -0.80
CA LYS A 51 -19.53 -8.40 -1.17
C LYS A 51 -19.40 -9.31 0.05
N LEU A 52 -18.65 -8.88 1.07
CA LEU A 52 -18.55 -9.61 2.34
C LEU A 52 -19.89 -9.59 3.10
N TYR A 53 -20.61 -8.46 3.10
CA TYR A 53 -21.96 -8.36 3.69
C TYR A 53 -22.97 -9.25 2.97
N ALA A 54 -22.80 -9.44 1.66
CA ALA A 54 -23.60 -10.36 0.84
C ALA A 54 -23.22 -11.85 1.05
N GLY A 55 -22.34 -12.16 2.01
CA GLY A 55 -21.95 -13.53 2.35
C GLY A 55 -20.92 -14.15 1.40
N MET A 56 -20.29 -13.37 0.52
CA MET A 56 -19.21 -13.90 -0.31
C MET A 56 -17.96 -14.15 0.52
N SER A 57 -17.22 -15.22 0.19
CA SER A 57 -15.99 -15.59 0.86
C SER A 57 -14.88 -14.56 0.59
N TYR A 58 -14.00 -14.36 1.58
CA TYR A 58 -12.80 -13.53 1.44
C TYR A 58 -11.97 -13.94 0.21
N TRP A 59 -11.71 -15.24 0.07
CA TRP A 59 -11.03 -15.80 -1.11
C TRP A 59 -12.05 -16.27 -2.15
N PRO A 60 -11.92 -15.92 -3.44
CA PRO A 60 -10.90 -15.05 -4.05
C PRO A 60 -11.34 -13.57 -4.14
N VAL A 61 -12.50 -13.21 -3.59
CA VAL A 61 -13.18 -11.93 -3.87
C VAL A 61 -12.34 -10.71 -3.48
N VAL A 62 -11.81 -10.69 -2.26
CA VAL A 62 -11.05 -9.53 -1.76
C VAL A 62 -9.76 -9.33 -2.55
N PRO A 63 -8.89 -10.36 -2.74
CA PRO A 63 -7.70 -10.21 -3.56
C PRO A 63 -7.99 -9.80 -5.01
N ALA A 64 -9.07 -10.31 -5.61
CA ALA A 64 -9.44 -9.96 -6.99
C ALA A 64 -9.82 -8.48 -7.12
N ILE A 65 -10.62 -7.95 -6.17
CA ILE A 65 -10.99 -6.53 -6.15
C ILE A 65 -9.76 -5.65 -5.91
N SER A 66 -8.90 -6.02 -4.95
CA SER A 66 -7.67 -5.29 -4.66
C SER A 66 -6.73 -5.25 -5.87
N LEU A 67 -6.54 -6.36 -6.57
CA LEU A 67 -5.74 -6.43 -7.80
C LEU A 67 -6.33 -5.54 -8.89
N ALA A 68 -7.65 -5.57 -9.09
CA ALA A 68 -8.31 -4.69 -10.04
C ALA A 68 -8.08 -3.20 -9.71
N GLY A 69 -8.12 -2.83 -8.42
CA GLY A 69 -7.80 -1.47 -7.96
C GLY A 69 -6.36 -1.07 -8.26
N VAL A 70 -5.38 -1.94 -7.97
CA VAL A 70 -3.95 -1.69 -8.28
C VAL A 70 -3.75 -1.53 -9.79
N LEU A 71 -4.36 -2.39 -10.61
CA LEU A 71 -4.28 -2.28 -12.07
C LEU A 71 -4.94 -0.99 -12.59
N ALA A 72 -6.03 -0.55 -11.98
CA ALA A 72 -6.65 0.73 -12.31
C ALA A 72 -5.71 1.90 -12.00
N VAL A 73 -5.02 1.89 -10.86
CA VAL A 73 -3.97 2.88 -10.54
C VAL A 73 -2.84 2.81 -11.57
N ALA A 74 -2.38 1.62 -11.94
CA ALA A 74 -1.33 1.46 -12.95
C ALA A 74 -1.72 2.07 -14.32
N VAL A 75 -2.98 1.89 -14.74
CA VAL A 75 -3.51 2.50 -15.97
C VAL A 75 -3.59 4.03 -15.84
N LEU A 76 -4.05 4.53 -14.69
CA LEU A 76 -4.14 5.97 -14.41
C LEU A 76 -2.76 6.63 -14.44
N GLU A 77 -1.76 6.02 -13.78
CA GLU A 77 -0.38 6.50 -13.75
C GLU A 77 0.27 6.44 -15.13
N ARG A 78 -0.06 5.44 -15.96
CA ARG A 78 0.42 5.39 -17.35
C ARG A 78 -0.19 6.50 -18.21
N GLY A 79 -1.44 6.88 -17.95
CA GLY A 79 -2.12 7.98 -18.65
C GLY A 79 -1.68 9.38 -18.21
N ARG A 80 -1.38 9.55 -16.92
CA ARG A 80 -0.87 10.81 -16.33
C ARG A 80 0.18 10.52 -15.27
N PRO A 81 1.43 10.26 -15.68
CA PRO A 81 2.50 10.08 -14.71
C PRO A 81 2.77 11.41 -14.00
N PHE A 82 3.15 11.35 -12.73
CA PHE A 82 3.61 12.52 -11.99
C PHE A 82 4.85 13.15 -12.65
N ARG A 83 5.77 12.32 -13.17
CA ARG A 83 6.90 12.72 -14.01
C ARG A 83 6.95 11.86 -15.26
N ALA A 84 7.06 12.48 -16.44
CA ALA A 84 7.05 11.73 -17.71
C ALA A 84 8.20 10.70 -17.81
N ALA A 85 9.37 11.04 -17.29
CA ALA A 85 10.52 10.13 -17.23
C ALA A 85 10.26 8.87 -16.40
N TRP A 86 9.28 8.86 -15.48
CA TRP A 86 8.96 7.65 -14.71
C TRP A 86 8.22 6.58 -15.52
N LEU A 87 7.83 6.86 -16.78
CA LEU A 87 7.25 5.84 -17.66
C LEU A 87 8.29 4.89 -18.24
N THR A 88 9.57 5.29 -18.25
CA THR A 88 10.66 4.43 -18.69
C THR A 88 11.20 3.61 -17.52
N ASP A 89 11.64 2.39 -17.81
CA ASP A 89 12.29 1.53 -16.83
C ASP A 89 13.68 2.09 -16.50
N HIS A 90 14.02 2.13 -15.22
CA HIS A 90 15.32 2.56 -14.72
C HIS A 90 16.15 1.38 -14.18
N GLY A 91 15.82 0.16 -14.62
CA GLY A 91 16.44 -1.07 -14.14
C GLY A 91 15.91 -1.55 -12.79
N ASP A 92 14.76 -1.03 -12.36
CA ASP A 92 14.12 -1.32 -11.08
C ASP A 92 12.86 -2.20 -11.21
N THR A 93 12.29 -2.31 -12.41
CA THR A 93 11.01 -3.01 -12.64
C THR A 93 11.05 -4.48 -12.17
N ASN A 94 12.07 -5.25 -12.54
CA ASN A 94 12.14 -6.67 -12.15
C ASN A 94 12.25 -6.86 -10.64
N THR A 95 13.03 -6.00 -9.98
CA THR A 95 13.17 -5.98 -8.52
C THR A 95 11.83 -5.69 -7.86
N ASP A 96 11.09 -4.69 -8.36
CA ASP A 96 9.80 -4.30 -7.81
C ASP A 96 8.72 -5.37 -8.04
N ILE A 97 8.72 -6.04 -9.20
CA ILE A 97 7.85 -7.21 -9.45
C ILE A 97 8.15 -8.33 -8.45
N ALA A 98 9.43 -8.69 -8.28
CA ALA A 98 9.82 -9.76 -7.38
C ALA A 98 9.41 -9.45 -5.92
N HIS A 99 9.67 -8.23 -5.45
CA HIS A 99 9.22 -7.80 -4.13
C HIS A 99 7.69 -7.83 -4.02
N THR A 100 6.96 -7.33 -5.01
CA THR A 100 5.49 -7.33 -5.00
C THR A 100 4.93 -8.74 -4.89
N VAL A 101 5.38 -9.66 -5.74
CA VAL A 101 4.88 -11.04 -5.74
C VAL A 101 5.21 -11.74 -4.42
N VAL A 102 6.46 -11.64 -3.96
CA VAL A 102 6.89 -12.28 -2.72
C VAL A 102 6.17 -11.69 -1.52
N ASN A 103 6.06 -10.37 -1.42
CA ASN A 103 5.44 -9.72 -0.26
C ASN A 103 3.93 -9.96 -0.23
N LEU A 104 3.23 -9.92 -1.37
CA LEU A 104 1.82 -10.30 -1.42
C LEU A 104 1.63 -11.76 -1.00
N ALA A 105 2.46 -12.68 -1.48
CA ALA A 105 2.38 -14.08 -1.05
C ALA A 105 2.60 -14.22 0.46
N VAL A 106 3.64 -13.57 1.01
CA VAL A 106 3.93 -13.59 2.45
C VAL A 106 2.77 -13.00 3.26
N ILE A 107 2.22 -11.85 2.87
CA ILE A 107 1.08 -11.22 3.55
C ILE A 107 -0.14 -12.16 3.55
N GLN A 108 -0.48 -12.73 2.39
CA GLN A 108 -1.63 -13.64 2.29
C GLN A 108 -1.43 -14.93 3.08
N LEU A 109 -0.23 -15.51 3.04
CA LEU A 109 0.10 -16.70 3.82
C LEU A 109 0.06 -16.40 5.31
N THR A 110 0.69 -15.32 5.76
CA THR A 110 0.67 -14.89 7.16
C THR A 110 -0.76 -14.63 7.65
N ALA A 111 -1.61 -13.98 6.85
CA ALA A 111 -3.01 -13.77 7.20
C ALA A 111 -3.77 -15.10 7.39
N VAL A 112 -3.57 -16.07 6.49
CA VAL A 112 -4.15 -17.42 6.63
C VAL A 112 -3.61 -18.13 7.88
N TRP A 113 -2.30 -18.08 8.11
CA TRP A 113 -1.66 -18.69 9.27
C TRP A 113 -2.19 -18.10 10.58
N ILE A 114 -2.29 -16.77 10.70
CA ILE A 114 -2.84 -16.09 11.88
C ILE A 114 -4.30 -16.50 12.10
N ALA A 115 -5.11 -16.56 11.04
CA ALA A 115 -6.50 -17.00 11.15
C ALA A 115 -6.60 -18.44 11.70
N ARG A 116 -5.74 -19.35 11.24
CA ARG A 116 -5.68 -20.74 11.73
C ARG A 116 -5.15 -20.86 13.15
N LEU A 117 -4.20 -20.01 13.56
CA LEU A 117 -3.76 -19.94 14.95
C LEU A 117 -4.90 -19.50 15.87
N GLY A 118 -5.79 -18.62 15.37
CA GLY A 118 -7.02 -18.22 16.06
C GLY A 118 -7.92 -19.38 16.47
N ASP A 119 -7.96 -20.47 15.69
CA ASP A 119 -8.78 -21.64 15.99
C ASP A 119 -8.35 -22.35 17.29
N PHE A 120 -7.06 -22.25 17.64
CA PHE A 120 -6.48 -22.82 18.86
C PHE A 120 -6.59 -21.89 20.09
N VAL A 121 -7.07 -20.65 19.92
CA VAL A 121 -7.27 -19.72 21.04
C VAL A 121 -8.46 -20.19 21.88
N PRO A 122 -8.28 -20.48 23.18
CA PRO A 122 -9.38 -20.92 24.03
C PRO A 122 -10.49 -19.87 24.13
N PRO A 123 -11.77 -20.25 24.27
CA PRO A 123 -12.90 -19.32 24.22
C PRO A 123 -12.78 -18.13 25.18
N GLN A 124 -12.24 -18.34 26.38
CA GLN A 124 -12.03 -17.28 27.39
C GLN A 124 -11.03 -16.20 26.98
N TRP A 125 -10.17 -16.48 25.99
CA TRP A 125 -9.18 -15.54 25.45
C TRP A 125 -9.61 -14.90 24.12
N ARG A 126 -10.79 -15.25 23.60
CA ARG A 126 -11.33 -14.66 22.36
C ARG A 126 -11.97 -13.31 22.66
N LEU A 127 -11.16 -12.25 22.59
CA LEU A 127 -11.58 -10.89 22.94
C LEU A 127 -12.21 -10.11 21.77
N PHE A 128 -12.15 -10.64 20.55
CA PHE A 128 -12.67 -9.93 19.38
C PHE A 128 -14.21 -9.88 19.39
N PRO A 129 -14.85 -8.71 19.21
CA PRO A 129 -16.29 -8.55 19.40
C PRO A 129 -17.09 -9.00 18.17
N VAL A 130 -17.18 -10.31 17.95
CA VAL A 130 -17.88 -10.93 16.80
C VAL A 130 -19.38 -10.63 16.73
N GLN A 131 -19.98 -10.24 17.85
CA GLN A 131 -21.39 -9.86 17.97
C GLN A 131 -21.68 -8.41 17.55
N TRP A 132 -20.65 -7.59 17.32
CA TRP A 132 -20.84 -6.22 16.85
C TRP A 132 -21.31 -6.19 15.39
N PRO A 133 -21.97 -5.11 14.93
CA PRO A 133 -22.21 -4.92 13.51
C PRO A 133 -20.92 -5.01 12.68
N LEU A 134 -20.96 -5.62 11.49
CA LEU A 134 -19.76 -5.83 10.67
C LEU A 134 -18.97 -4.53 10.42
N TRP A 135 -19.64 -3.39 10.21
CA TRP A 135 -18.98 -2.11 9.99
C TRP A 135 -18.12 -1.67 11.18
N SER A 136 -18.54 -1.91 12.42
CA SER A 136 -17.75 -1.51 13.60
C SER A 136 -16.63 -2.51 13.89
N GLN A 137 -16.81 -3.80 13.56
CA GLN A 137 -15.71 -4.77 13.54
C GLN A 137 -14.63 -4.34 12.55
N LEU A 138 -15.02 -3.91 11.34
CA LEU A 138 -14.08 -3.43 10.32
C LEU A 138 -13.34 -2.16 10.77
N LEU A 139 -14.02 -1.22 11.45
CA LEU A 139 -13.35 -0.04 12.02
C LEU A 139 -12.36 -0.41 13.13
N LEU A 140 -12.71 -1.35 14.01
CA LEU A 140 -11.80 -1.83 15.04
C LEU A 140 -10.56 -2.49 14.42
N VAL A 141 -10.77 -3.36 13.43
CA VAL A 141 -9.68 -3.97 12.67
C VAL A 141 -8.82 -2.88 12.02
N ALA A 142 -9.42 -1.92 11.31
CA ALA A 142 -8.69 -0.83 10.66
C ALA A 142 -7.86 -0.02 11.67
N ALA A 143 -8.41 0.32 12.83
CA ALA A 143 -7.69 1.07 13.88
C ALA A 143 -6.52 0.27 14.46
N VAL A 144 -6.71 -1.02 14.74
CA VAL A 144 -5.64 -1.89 15.24
C VAL A 144 -4.54 -2.06 14.20
N PHE A 145 -4.90 -2.26 12.93
CA PHE A 145 -3.95 -2.35 11.83
C PHE A 145 -3.18 -1.04 11.65
N ASP A 146 -3.86 0.11 11.64
CA ASP A 146 -3.23 1.42 11.46
C ASP A 146 -2.23 1.73 12.58
N LEU A 147 -2.64 1.51 13.84
CA LEU A 147 -1.77 1.69 14.99
C LEU A 147 -0.57 0.72 14.96
N GLY A 148 -0.80 -0.54 14.60
CA GLY A 148 0.26 -1.54 14.46
C GLY A 148 1.27 -1.17 13.37
N LEU A 149 0.79 -0.73 12.20
CA LEU A 149 1.63 -0.23 11.10
C LEU A 149 2.44 0.99 11.53
N TYR A 150 1.80 1.96 12.20
CA TYR A 150 2.47 3.13 12.74
C TYR A 150 3.57 2.75 13.74
N ALA A 151 3.27 1.84 14.67
CA ALA A 151 4.22 1.40 15.69
C ALA A 151 5.42 0.70 15.05
N VAL A 152 5.21 -0.25 14.13
CA VAL A 152 6.29 -0.95 13.42
C VAL A 152 7.15 0.02 12.60
N HIS A 153 6.51 0.96 11.90
CA HIS A 153 7.22 2.01 11.17
C HIS A 153 8.11 2.83 12.11
N ARG A 154 7.54 3.34 13.22
CA ARG A 154 8.27 4.15 14.20
C ARG A 154 9.42 3.38 14.84
N LEU A 155 9.18 2.13 15.24
CA LEU A 155 10.22 1.26 15.81
C LEU A 155 11.32 0.95 14.80
N SER A 156 10.97 0.83 13.51
CA SER A 156 11.95 0.59 12.45
C SER A 156 12.90 1.76 12.23
N HIS A 157 12.49 2.97 12.56
CA HIS A 157 13.37 4.13 12.60
C HIS A 157 14.15 4.29 13.91
N ALA A 158 13.69 3.67 15.00
CA ALA A 158 14.35 3.76 16.32
C ALA A 158 15.37 2.64 16.56
N VAL A 159 15.17 1.45 15.99
CA VAL A 159 15.94 0.23 16.30
C VAL A 159 16.75 -0.22 15.10
N SER A 160 18.07 -0.33 15.28
CA SER A 160 19.03 -0.56 14.18
C SER A 160 18.82 -1.86 13.39
N TRP A 161 18.38 -2.95 14.04
CA TRP A 161 18.13 -4.20 13.35
C TRP A 161 16.80 -4.17 12.56
N LEU A 162 15.76 -3.51 13.08
CA LEU A 162 14.50 -3.29 12.35
C LEU A 162 14.73 -2.39 11.14
N TRP A 163 15.58 -1.36 11.29
CA TRP A 163 16.00 -0.52 10.18
C TRP A 163 16.58 -1.33 9.02
N ARG A 164 17.38 -2.38 9.26
CA ARG A 164 17.93 -3.22 8.18
C ARG A 164 16.83 -3.90 7.34
N LEU A 165 15.69 -4.21 7.96
CA LEU A 165 14.54 -4.81 7.29
C LEU A 165 13.66 -3.74 6.61
N HIS A 166 13.65 -2.52 7.15
CA HIS A 166 12.87 -1.39 6.67
C HIS A 166 13.57 -0.59 5.57
N ALA A 167 14.91 -0.56 5.54
CA ALA A 167 15.72 0.20 4.60
C ALA A 167 15.39 -0.07 3.11
N PRO A 168 15.05 -1.30 2.67
CA PRO A 168 14.58 -1.53 1.30
C PRO A 168 13.37 -0.69 0.91
N HIS A 169 12.45 -0.41 1.85
CA HIS A 169 11.28 0.45 1.63
C HIS A 169 11.68 1.89 1.30
N HIS A 170 12.71 2.41 1.96
CA HIS A 170 13.25 3.73 1.68
C HIS A 170 14.24 3.78 0.51
N SER A 171 14.52 2.66 -0.15
CA SER A 171 15.49 2.60 -1.26
C SER A 171 14.89 2.92 -2.63
N ALA A 172 13.57 3.10 -2.73
CA ALA A 172 12.91 3.42 -3.98
C ALA A 172 13.25 4.86 -4.42
N GLU A 173 13.80 5.01 -5.64
CA GLU A 173 14.23 6.30 -6.19
C GLU A 173 13.09 7.06 -6.90
N ARG A 174 12.01 6.36 -7.25
CA ARG A 174 10.77 6.92 -7.82
C ARG A 174 9.58 6.46 -7.00
N LEU A 175 8.41 7.06 -7.19
CA LEU A 175 7.16 6.60 -6.56
C LEU A 175 6.15 6.27 -7.66
N TYR A 176 5.78 5.00 -7.79
CA TYR A 176 4.80 4.54 -8.77
C TYR A 176 4.07 3.30 -8.27
N TRP A 177 3.02 2.89 -8.97
CA TRP A 177 2.05 1.89 -8.55
C TRP A 177 2.63 0.54 -8.08
N LEU A 178 3.84 0.16 -8.52
CA LEU A 178 4.43 -1.15 -8.23
C LEU A 178 5.39 -1.15 -7.03
N ASN A 179 6.04 -0.01 -6.74
CA ASN A 179 7.16 -0.03 -5.79
C ASN A 179 6.79 0.22 -4.33
N GLY A 180 5.49 0.41 -4.03
CA GLY A 180 4.97 0.43 -2.66
C GLY A 180 5.22 -0.87 -1.89
N GLU A 181 5.49 -1.98 -2.61
CA GLU A 181 5.83 -3.28 -2.04
C GLU A 181 7.33 -3.55 -1.97
N ARG A 182 8.22 -2.58 -2.21
CA ARG A 182 9.68 -2.78 -2.06
C ARG A 182 10.08 -2.90 -0.58
N ARG A 183 9.76 -4.01 0.07
CA ARG A 183 10.07 -4.29 1.48
C ARG A 183 10.75 -5.64 1.62
N HIS A 184 11.53 -5.81 2.68
CA HIS A 184 12.09 -7.11 3.03
C HIS A 184 10.94 -8.09 3.36
N PRO A 185 10.94 -9.36 2.88
CA PRO A 185 9.84 -10.31 3.16
C PRO A 185 9.58 -10.53 4.65
N LEU A 186 10.65 -10.59 5.47
CA LEU A 186 10.49 -10.63 6.92
C LEU A 186 9.84 -9.36 7.48
N HIS A 187 10.10 -8.17 6.92
CA HIS A 187 9.39 -6.95 7.34
C HIS A 187 7.91 -7.01 6.96
N ALA A 188 7.56 -7.64 5.84
CA ALA A 188 6.17 -7.89 5.47
C ALA A 188 5.47 -8.86 6.44
N ALA A 189 6.20 -9.86 6.96
CA ALA A 189 5.68 -10.83 7.93
C ALA A 189 5.66 -10.30 9.38
N LEU A 190 6.68 -9.54 9.80
CA LEU A 190 6.90 -9.02 11.15
C LEU A 190 6.00 -7.82 11.49
N MET A 191 4.82 -7.70 10.89
CA MET A 191 3.83 -6.71 11.30
C MET A 191 3.18 -7.08 12.66
N VAL A 192 4.00 -7.37 13.68
CA VAL A 192 3.65 -7.59 15.09
C VAL A 192 4.80 -7.09 15.99
N GLU A 193 4.40 -6.51 17.12
CA GLU A 193 5.04 -5.55 18.03
C GLU A 193 6.08 -6.11 19.03
N LYS A 194 6.95 -5.21 19.57
CA LYS A 194 7.23 -5.12 21.02
C LYS A 194 7.71 -3.71 21.47
N TYR A 195 7.20 -3.26 22.62
CA TYR A 195 7.66 -2.18 23.51
C TYR A 195 9.07 -2.39 24.10
N ASP A 196 9.82 -1.29 24.27
CA ASP A 196 10.70 -1.11 25.43
C ASP A 196 10.34 0.20 26.14
N LEU A 197 9.86 0.04 27.37
CA LEU A 197 9.88 1.05 28.41
C LEU A 197 11.34 1.21 28.84
N LEU A 198 11.78 2.46 29.07
CA LEU A 198 13.10 2.94 29.52
C LEU A 198 13.98 3.56 28.42
N SER A 199 13.71 4.83 28.16
CA SER A 199 14.73 5.88 28.01
C SER A 199 14.19 7.19 28.56
#